data_AF-A0A316BDJ1-F1
#
_entry.id   AF-A0A316BDJ1-F1
#
_cell.length_a   1.000
_cell.length_b   1.000
_cell.length_c   1.000
_cell.angle_alpha   90.00
_cell.angle_beta   90.00
_cell.angle_gamma   90.00
#
_symmetry.space_group_name_H-M   'P 1'
#
loop_
_entity.id
_entity.type
_entity.pdbx_description
1 polymer ?
#
loop_
_entity_poly.entity_id
_entity_poly.type
_entity_poly.pdbx_seq_one_letter_code
_entity_poly.pdbx_strand_id
1 'polypeptide(L)'
;MGWTMDNKVDDVPNISGYTIASVLTQFLALMFFFLSLVAFMNGSIIAGIILLAIGAVWEILFVKLVKKIVYWKKQDVKVVADPPAEDFYEPLYKNDGEGYDFSRNLYCKLYDKHPKDLTEEDEEIIWQYTCDDFSYLLAWIIEKDLYQPSVDDDEDETEESREDAAKIKARDMLPSEYLKNNGGYFMEDEVKESARRFVKEYYEGAYREDVIKFAKDKLNAELYGFPFRWEDYDAFKVHIDEAFERYGG
;
A
#
# COMPACT_ATOMS: atom_id res chain seq x y z
N MET A 1 -26.97 -36.02 23.87
CA MET A 1 -25.93 -37.06 23.69
C MET A 1 -25.39 -36.92 22.28
N GLY A 2 -24.27 -36.22 22.13
CA GLY A 2 -23.53 -36.13 20.87
C GLY A 2 -22.07 -36.14 21.27
N TRP A 3 -21.37 -37.20 20.88
CA TRP A 3 -19.97 -37.44 21.20
C TRP A 3 -19.08 -36.46 20.45
N THR A 4 -18.13 -35.88 21.17
CA THR A 4 -16.90 -35.28 20.65
C THR A 4 -15.99 -36.39 20.13
N MET A 5 -15.44 -36.22 18.92
CA MET A 5 -14.18 -36.87 18.56
C MET A 5 -13.19 -35.80 18.10
N ASP A 6 -12.20 -35.60 18.96
CA ASP A 6 -10.94 -34.93 18.69
C ASP A 6 -10.31 -35.48 17.41
N ASN A 7 -10.02 -34.61 16.46
CA ASN A 7 -8.93 -34.82 15.52
C ASN A 7 -7.87 -33.77 15.83
N LYS A 8 -6.94 -34.14 16.73
CA LYS A 8 -5.61 -33.53 16.76
C LYS A 8 -4.94 -33.88 15.44
N VAL A 9 -4.89 -32.92 14.53
CA VAL A 9 -3.91 -32.94 13.44
C VAL A 9 -2.68 -32.28 14.02
N ASP A 10 -1.61 -33.06 14.17
CA ASP A 10 -0.34 -32.60 14.69
C ASP A 10 0.16 -31.41 13.86
N ASP A 11 0.40 -30.27 14.54
CA ASP A 11 1.12 -29.12 14.00
C ASP A 11 2.52 -29.58 13.56
N VAL A 12 2.67 -29.85 12.26
CA VAL A 12 3.97 -29.82 11.63
C VAL A 12 4.33 -28.34 11.53
N PRO A 13 5.41 -27.86 12.16
CA PRO A 13 5.78 -26.47 12.06
C PRO A 13 6.04 -26.17 10.58
N ASN A 14 5.17 -25.35 9.99
CA ASN A 14 5.37 -24.76 8.68
C ASN A 14 6.53 -23.78 8.85
N ILE A 15 7.76 -24.31 8.78
CA ILE A 15 8.98 -23.50 8.70
C ILE A 15 8.86 -22.79 7.36
N SER A 16 8.28 -21.59 7.42
CA SER A 16 8.04 -20.75 6.25
C SER A 16 9.35 -20.64 5.46
N GLY A 17 9.27 -20.57 4.13
CA GLY A 17 10.47 -20.34 3.30
C GLY A 17 11.24 -19.08 3.71
N TYR A 18 10.57 -18.15 4.40
CA TYR A 18 11.16 -16.99 5.06
C TYR A 18 12.15 -17.36 6.17
N THR A 19 11.84 -18.36 7.00
CA THR A 19 12.70 -18.80 8.11
C THR A 19 13.98 -19.48 7.59
N ILE A 20 13.91 -20.23 6.49
CA ILE A 20 15.10 -20.84 5.89
C ILE A 20 15.95 -19.79 5.16
N ALA A 21 15.32 -18.86 4.44
CA ALA A 21 16.01 -17.78 3.73
C ALA A 21 16.68 -16.79 4.69
N SER A 22 16.02 -16.42 5.79
CA SER A 22 16.55 -15.49 6.80
C SER A 22 17.77 -16.07 7.53
N VAL A 23 17.72 -17.37 7.87
CA VAL A 23 18.84 -18.08 8.48
C VAL A 23 20.03 -18.14 7.51
N LEU A 24 19.80 -18.46 6.23
CA LEU A 24 20.86 -18.49 5.20
C LEU A 24 21.52 -17.12 4.99
N THR A 25 20.75 -16.02 5.04
CA THR A 25 21.32 -14.67 4.94
C THR A 25 22.21 -14.31 6.11
N GLN A 26 21.77 -14.63 7.33
CA GLN A 26 22.55 -14.34 8.53
C GLN A 26 23.89 -15.09 8.50
N PHE A 27 23.90 -16.34 8.00
CA PHE A 27 25.14 -17.09 7.80
C PHE A 27 26.09 -16.44 6.77
N LEU A 28 25.57 -15.93 5.66
CA LEU A 28 26.38 -15.28 4.62
C LEU A 28 26.96 -13.94 5.09
N ALA A 29 26.15 -13.12 5.78
CA ALA A 29 26.61 -11.86 6.36
C ALA A 29 27.74 -12.09 7.38
N LEU A 30 27.56 -13.08 8.27
CA LEU A 30 28.59 -13.49 9.22
C LEU A 30 29.86 -13.98 8.51
N MET A 31 29.74 -14.73 7.41
CA MET A 31 30.90 -15.21 6.65
C MET A 31 31.73 -14.03 6.09
N PHE A 32 31.11 -13.04 5.45
CA PHE A 32 31.81 -11.87 4.94
C PHE A 32 32.44 -11.03 6.06
N PHE A 33 31.77 -10.93 7.20
CA PHE A 33 32.32 -10.28 8.39
C PHE A 33 33.58 -11.00 8.89
N PHE A 34 33.57 -12.33 9.03
CA PHE A 34 34.74 -13.09 9.46
C PHE A 34 35.88 -13.06 8.44
N LEU A 35 35.58 -13.11 7.14
CA LEU A 35 36.59 -12.98 6.09
C LEU A 35 37.25 -11.58 6.11
N SER A 36 36.48 -10.53 6.40
CA SER A 36 37.02 -9.18 6.57
C SER A 36 37.97 -9.09 7.77
N LEU A 37 37.61 -9.70 8.90
CA LEU A 37 38.46 -9.79 10.09
C LEU A 37 39.78 -10.49 9.80
N VAL A 38 39.74 -11.62 9.09
CA VAL A 38 40.96 -12.34 8.67
C VAL A 38 41.83 -11.50 7.75
N ALA A 39 41.23 -10.75 6.81
CA ALA A 39 41.96 -9.84 5.94
C ALA A 39 42.64 -8.70 6.72
N PHE A 40 41.96 -8.13 7.73
CA PHE A 40 42.53 -7.12 8.62
C PHE A 40 43.68 -7.68 9.48
N MET A 41 43.51 -8.87 10.05
CA MET A 41 44.56 -9.54 10.85
C MET A 41 45.80 -9.86 10.01
N ASN A 42 45.63 -10.10 8.71
CA ASN A 42 46.73 -10.33 7.76
C ASN A 42 47.29 -9.02 7.14
N GLY A 43 46.91 -7.85 7.68
CA GLY A 43 47.43 -6.53 7.27
C GLY A 43 46.87 -6.00 5.95
N SER A 44 45.89 -6.68 5.34
CA SER A 44 45.30 -6.31 4.06
C SER A 44 44.04 -5.47 4.24
N ILE A 45 44.22 -4.20 4.61
CA ILE A 45 43.13 -3.24 4.90
C ILE A 45 42.17 -3.10 3.70
N ILE A 46 42.71 -2.96 2.49
CA ILE A 46 41.90 -2.78 1.26
C ILE A 46 41.01 -4.01 1.02
N ALA A 47 41.54 -5.22 1.23
CA ALA A 47 40.78 -6.45 1.06
C ALA A 47 39.65 -6.57 2.11
N GLY A 48 39.92 -6.17 3.37
CA GLY A 48 38.90 -6.14 4.42
C GLY A 48 37.74 -5.19 4.10
N ILE A 49 38.05 -3.98 3.61
CA ILE A 49 37.02 -3.00 3.20
C ILE A 49 36.18 -3.51 2.02
N ILE A 50 36.83 -4.12 1.00
CA ILE A 50 36.12 -4.69 -0.15
C ILE A 50 35.16 -5.79 0.30
N LEU A 51 35.56 -6.66 1.22
CA LEU A 51 34.70 -7.75 1.72
C LEU A 51 33.48 -7.23 2.49
N LEU A 52 33.64 -6.17 3.29
CA LEU A 52 32.52 -5.51 3.96
C LEU A 52 31.55 -4.87 2.95
N ALA A 53 32.08 -4.18 1.93
CA ALA A 53 31.26 -3.56 0.89
C ALA A 53 30.48 -4.62 0.10
N ILE A 54 31.09 -5.76 -0.24
CA ILE A 54 30.41 -6.87 -0.91
C ILE A 54 29.30 -7.44 -0.03
N GLY A 55 29.55 -7.64 1.28
CA GLY A 55 28.54 -8.11 2.22
C GLY A 55 27.32 -7.17 2.29
N ALA A 56 27.56 -5.86 2.42
CA ALA A 56 26.48 -4.86 2.48
C ALA A 56 25.68 -4.77 1.18
N VAL A 57 26.34 -4.79 0.02
CA VAL A 57 25.66 -4.81 -1.28
C VAL A 57 24.85 -6.09 -1.46
N TRP A 58 25.37 -7.23 -0.99
CA TRP A 58 24.67 -8.51 -1.04
C TRP A 58 23.39 -8.50 -0.20
N GLU A 59 23.41 -7.95 1.03
CA GLU A 59 22.21 -7.82 1.86
C GLU A 59 21.13 -6.98 1.17
N ILE A 60 21.50 -5.83 0.60
CA ILE A 60 20.55 -4.95 -0.11
C ILE A 60 19.94 -5.66 -1.33
N LEU A 61 20.76 -6.31 -2.14
CA LEU A 61 20.28 -7.02 -3.33
C LEU A 61 19.43 -8.24 -2.96
N PHE A 62 19.77 -8.94 -1.88
CA PHE A 62 19.03 -10.11 -1.43
C PHE A 62 17.68 -9.73 -0.83
N VAL A 63 17.58 -8.67 -0.03
CA VAL A 63 16.28 -8.15 0.47
C VAL A 63 15.37 -7.80 -0.71
N LYS A 64 15.89 -7.14 -1.74
CA LYS A 64 15.14 -6.86 -2.98
C LYS A 64 14.72 -8.14 -3.71
N LEU A 65 15.58 -9.14 -3.77
CA LEU A 65 15.28 -10.43 -4.40
C LEU A 65 14.20 -11.22 -3.63
N VAL A 66 14.27 -11.26 -2.30
CA VAL A 66 13.25 -11.92 -1.46
C VAL A 66 11.91 -11.22 -1.59
N LYS A 67 11.85 -9.89 -1.47
CA LYS A 67 10.62 -9.13 -1.70
C LYS A 67 10.02 -9.43 -3.08
N LYS A 68 10.87 -9.52 -4.10
CA LYS A 68 10.44 -9.92 -5.45
C LYS A 68 9.93 -11.37 -5.48
N ILE A 69 10.65 -12.35 -4.96
CA ILE A 69 10.21 -13.76 -4.95
C ILE A 69 8.88 -13.92 -4.19
N VAL A 70 8.70 -13.22 -3.07
CA VAL A 70 7.46 -13.21 -2.28
C VAL A 70 6.32 -12.63 -3.11
N TYR A 71 6.54 -11.49 -3.76
CA TYR A 71 5.58 -10.88 -4.68
C TYR A 71 5.17 -11.84 -5.81
N TRP A 72 6.14 -12.52 -6.43
CA TRP A 72 5.89 -13.47 -7.52
C TRP A 72 5.19 -14.76 -7.04
N LYS A 73 5.53 -15.26 -5.84
CA LYS A 73 4.87 -16.43 -5.26
C LYS A 73 3.42 -16.13 -4.85
N LYS A 74 3.10 -14.87 -4.50
CA LYS A 74 1.72 -14.39 -4.30
C LYS A 74 0.92 -14.43 -5.61
N GLN A 75 1.56 -14.32 -6.78
CA GLN A 75 0.91 -14.42 -8.11
C GLN A 75 0.76 -15.86 -8.64
N ASP A 76 1.68 -16.77 -8.33
CA ASP A 76 1.68 -18.15 -8.88
C ASP A 76 0.79 -19.14 -8.13
N VAL A 77 0.32 -18.81 -6.92
CA VAL A 77 -0.61 -19.65 -6.18
C VAL A 77 -2.06 -19.30 -6.58
N LYS A 78 -2.52 -19.86 -7.70
CA LYS A 78 -3.97 -20.10 -7.88
C LYS A 78 -4.35 -21.36 -7.11
N VAL A 79 -4.64 -21.22 -5.81
CA VAL A 79 -5.37 -22.30 -5.10
C VAL A 79 -6.79 -22.32 -5.66
N VAL A 80 -7.16 -23.36 -6.39
CA VAL A 80 -8.57 -23.73 -6.51
C VAL A 80 -8.90 -24.43 -5.18
N ALA A 81 -9.31 -23.63 -4.19
CA ALA A 81 -9.77 -24.12 -2.91
C ALA A 81 -11.27 -24.46 -3.01
N ASP A 82 -11.70 -25.57 -2.41
CA ASP A 82 -13.10 -25.72 -2.04
C ASP A 82 -13.51 -24.50 -1.19
N PRO A 83 -14.71 -23.93 -1.39
CA PRO A 83 -15.06 -22.63 -0.84
C PRO A 83 -15.04 -22.69 0.69
N PRO A 84 -14.20 -21.86 1.36
CA PRO A 84 -14.34 -21.63 2.78
C PRO A 84 -15.66 -20.90 3.02
N ALA A 85 -16.24 -21.12 4.20
CA ALA A 85 -17.44 -20.40 4.65
C ALA A 85 -17.22 -18.87 4.61
N GLU A 86 -18.30 -18.15 4.30
CA GLU A 86 -18.50 -16.69 4.19
C GLU A 86 -17.45 -15.76 4.85
N ASP A 87 -17.17 -14.66 4.12
CA ASP A 87 -16.40 -13.45 4.48
C ASP A 87 -14.97 -13.34 3.92
N PHE A 88 -14.81 -13.29 2.59
CA PHE A 88 -13.69 -12.54 1.98
C PHE A 88 -14.17 -11.12 1.74
N TYR A 89 -13.62 -10.14 2.45
CA TYR A 89 -13.90 -8.74 2.19
C TYR A 89 -13.27 -8.32 0.85
N GLU A 90 -14.08 -7.75 -0.04
CA GLU A 90 -13.63 -7.32 -1.36
C GLU A 90 -12.81 -6.02 -1.25
N PRO A 91 -11.81 -5.80 -2.12
CA PRO A 91 -11.16 -4.49 -2.19
C PRO A 91 -12.19 -3.45 -2.63
N LEU A 92 -12.40 -2.44 -1.79
CA LEU A 92 -13.26 -1.30 -2.10
C LEU A 92 -12.58 -0.39 -3.14
N TYR A 93 -11.28 -0.19 -3.00
CA TYR A 93 -10.45 0.54 -3.95
C TYR A 93 -9.20 -0.25 -4.30
N LYS A 94 -8.79 -0.12 -5.57
CA LYS A 94 -7.57 -0.71 -6.10
C LYS A 94 -6.96 0.20 -7.16
N ASN A 95 -5.75 0.67 -6.91
CA ASN A 95 -4.87 1.22 -7.94
C ASN A 95 -4.06 0.09 -8.56
N ASP A 96 -4.49 -0.41 -9.72
CA ASP A 96 -3.76 -1.41 -10.50
C ASP A 96 -2.77 -0.79 -11.51
N GLY A 97 -2.59 0.52 -11.45
CA GLY A 97 -1.75 1.28 -12.36
C GLY A 97 -2.39 1.62 -13.70
N GLU A 98 -3.66 1.25 -13.96
CA GLU A 98 -4.35 1.63 -15.20
C GLU A 98 -4.42 3.16 -15.39
N GLY A 99 -4.54 3.91 -14.29
CA GLY A 99 -4.55 5.37 -14.31
C GLY A 99 -3.20 6.01 -14.65
N TYR A 100 -2.08 5.28 -14.55
CA TYR A 100 -0.72 5.86 -14.62
C TYR A 100 -0.43 6.54 -15.95
N ASP A 101 -0.71 5.88 -17.08
CA ASP A 101 -0.44 6.47 -18.40
C ASP A 101 -1.26 7.76 -18.62
N PHE A 102 -2.48 7.82 -18.06
CA PHE A 102 -3.33 8.99 -18.13
C PHE A 102 -2.77 10.14 -17.27
N SER A 103 -2.46 9.88 -16.00
CA SER A 103 -1.83 10.84 -15.09
C SER A 103 -0.51 11.38 -15.66
N ARG A 104 0.35 10.50 -16.18
CA ARG A 104 1.62 10.87 -16.80
C ARG A 104 1.43 11.81 -17.98
N ASN A 105 0.46 11.51 -18.86
CA ASN A 105 0.22 12.33 -20.04
C ASN A 105 -0.31 13.73 -19.66
N LEU A 106 -1.18 13.81 -18.65
CA LEU A 106 -1.65 15.09 -18.11
C LEU A 106 -0.53 15.87 -17.44
N TYR A 107 0.29 15.22 -16.61
CA TYR A 107 1.45 15.81 -15.96
C TYR A 107 2.46 16.36 -16.98
N CYS A 108 2.85 15.55 -17.97
CA CYS A 108 3.73 15.97 -19.06
C CYS A 108 3.19 17.21 -19.78
N LYS A 109 1.89 17.24 -20.07
CA LYS A 109 1.24 18.39 -20.72
C LYS A 109 1.24 19.63 -19.83
N LEU A 110 1.01 19.48 -18.52
CA LEU A 110 0.95 20.58 -17.56
C LEU A 110 2.32 21.24 -17.35
N TYR A 111 3.39 20.44 -17.35
CA TYR A 111 4.75 20.90 -17.07
C TYR A 111 5.65 21.02 -18.30
N ASP A 112 5.10 20.85 -19.51
CA ASP A 112 5.84 20.85 -20.79
C ASP A 112 7.03 19.87 -20.79
N LYS A 113 6.78 18.65 -20.32
CA LYS A 113 7.76 17.56 -20.24
C LYS A 113 7.47 16.46 -21.24
N HIS A 114 8.51 15.73 -21.63
CA HIS A 114 8.37 14.53 -22.45
C HIS A 114 8.47 13.27 -21.56
N PRO A 115 7.69 12.20 -21.80
CA PRO A 115 7.68 11.01 -20.93
C PRO A 115 9.03 10.31 -20.71
N LYS A 116 10.02 10.55 -21.56
CA LYS A 116 11.37 9.97 -21.43
C LYS A 116 12.31 10.77 -20.54
N ASP A 117 11.92 12.00 -20.19
CA ASP A 117 12.75 12.96 -19.45
C ASP A 117 12.24 13.15 -18.01
N LEU A 118 11.32 12.28 -17.56
CA LEU A 118 10.77 12.29 -16.21
C LEU A 118 11.83 11.88 -15.18
N THR A 119 11.91 12.66 -14.10
CA THR A 119 12.77 12.34 -12.95
C THR A 119 12.06 11.40 -11.98
N GLU A 120 12.77 10.89 -10.97
CA GLU A 120 12.15 10.12 -9.88
C GLU A 120 11.10 10.94 -9.10
N GLU A 121 11.33 12.25 -8.95
CA GLU A 121 10.38 13.18 -8.31
C GLU A 121 9.11 13.34 -9.17
N ASP A 122 9.26 13.39 -10.50
CA ASP A 122 8.11 13.45 -11.41
C ASP A 122 7.27 12.17 -11.32
N GLU A 123 7.94 11.01 -11.30
CA GLU A 123 7.30 9.71 -11.13
C GLU A 123 6.52 9.64 -9.81
N GLU A 124 7.09 10.14 -8.72
CA GLU A 124 6.40 10.18 -7.43
C GLU A 124 5.12 11.03 -7.48
N ILE A 125 5.16 12.20 -8.11
CA ILE A 125 3.99 13.06 -8.30
C ILE A 125 2.94 12.37 -9.17
N ILE A 126 3.35 11.73 -10.27
CA ILE A 126 2.44 11.00 -11.16
C ILE A 126 1.75 9.87 -10.41
N TRP A 127 2.48 9.11 -9.60
CA TRP A 127 1.89 8.05 -8.78
C TRP A 127 0.93 8.61 -7.72
N GLN A 128 1.20 9.77 -7.13
CA GLN A 128 0.21 10.44 -6.27
C GLN A 128 -1.07 10.75 -7.05
N TYR A 129 -0.95 11.29 -8.28
CA TYR A 129 -2.11 11.65 -9.10
C TYR A 129 -2.99 10.44 -9.42
N THR A 130 -2.40 9.26 -9.57
CA THR A 130 -3.18 8.04 -9.84
C THR A 130 -4.07 7.60 -8.68
N CYS A 131 -3.84 8.09 -7.46
CA CYS A 131 -4.65 7.81 -6.29
C CYS A 131 -5.69 8.89 -6.00
N ASP A 132 -5.72 9.98 -6.75
CA ASP A 132 -6.57 11.14 -6.41
C ASP A 132 -8.06 10.88 -6.64
N ASP A 133 -8.41 9.87 -7.45
CA ASP A 133 -9.80 9.47 -7.58
C ASP A 133 -10.38 8.93 -6.29
N PHE A 134 -9.61 8.33 -5.37
CA PHE A 134 -10.10 7.84 -4.07
C PHE A 134 -9.64 8.67 -2.86
N SER A 135 -8.57 9.47 -3.00
CA SER A 135 -7.93 10.16 -1.88
C SER A 135 -8.86 11.09 -1.09
N TYR A 136 -9.82 11.77 -1.75
CA TYR A 136 -10.80 12.62 -1.05
C TYR A 136 -11.77 11.81 -0.18
N LEU A 137 -12.23 10.65 -0.66
CA LEU A 137 -13.12 9.78 0.11
C LEU A 137 -12.38 9.13 1.28
N LEU A 138 -11.13 8.68 1.07
CA LEU A 138 -10.29 8.14 2.15
C LEU A 138 -10.05 9.17 3.27
N ALA A 139 -9.69 10.41 2.90
CA ALA A 139 -9.55 11.50 3.88
C ALA A 139 -10.83 11.71 4.70
N TRP A 140 -11.99 11.66 4.06
CA TRP A 140 -13.28 11.80 4.72
C TRP A 140 -13.58 10.65 5.69
N ILE A 141 -13.34 9.40 5.28
CA ILE A 141 -13.52 8.21 6.11
C ILE A 141 -12.69 8.32 7.40
N ILE A 142 -11.42 8.72 7.27
CA ILE A 142 -10.50 8.89 8.39
C ILE A 142 -10.91 10.08 9.27
N GLU A 143 -11.24 11.24 8.69
CA GLU A 143 -11.68 12.43 9.44
C GLU A 143 -12.92 12.15 10.29
N LYS A 144 -13.86 11.35 9.79
CA LYS A 144 -15.12 11.00 10.47
C LYS A 144 -15.00 9.84 11.47
N ASP A 145 -13.79 9.35 11.74
CA ASP A 145 -13.56 8.17 12.58
C ASP A 145 -14.31 6.92 12.06
N LEU A 146 -14.42 6.76 10.74
CA LEU A 146 -15.07 5.61 10.10
C LEU A 146 -14.07 4.55 9.63
N TYR A 147 -12.77 4.84 9.70
CA TYR A 147 -11.71 3.88 9.44
C TYR A 147 -11.55 2.87 10.59
N GLN A 148 -11.15 1.66 10.24
CA GLN A 148 -10.61 0.63 11.13
C GLN A 148 -9.53 -0.18 10.38
N PRO A 149 -8.53 -0.76 11.06
CA PRO A 149 -7.59 -1.70 10.41
C PRO A 149 -8.31 -2.91 9.83
N SER A 150 -7.71 -3.55 8.82
CA SER A 150 -8.32 -4.72 8.19
C SER A 150 -8.29 -5.92 9.16
N VAL A 151 -9.21 -6.86 8.98
CA VAL A 151 -9.30 -8.06 9.81
C VAL A 151 -8.19 -9.06 9.52
N ASP A 152 -7.57 -8.95 8.34
CA ASP A 152 -6.51 -9.83 7.86
C ASP A 152 -5.11 -9.32 8.22
N ASP A 153 -5.00 -8.09 8.73
CA ASP A 153 -3.75 -7.46 9.14
C ASP A 153 -3.17 -8.19 10.37
N ASP A 154 -1.85 -8.40 10.39
CA ASP A 154 -1.17 -8.80 11.62
C ASP A 154 -1.03 -7.62 12.62
N GLU A 155 -0.44 -7.87 13.79
CA GLU A 155 -0.33 -6.83 14.83
C GLU A 155 0.56 -5.66 14.41
N ASP A 156 1.62 -5.92 13.64
CA ASP A 156 2.53 -4.88 13.15
C ASP A 156 1.85 -4.06 12.04
N GLU A 157 1.20 -4.74 11.08
CA GLU A 157 0.41 -4.11 10.01
C GLU A 157 -0.74 -3.27 10.58
N THR A 158 -1.43 -3.78 11.60
CA THR A 158 -2.49 -3.06 12.32
C THR A 158 -2.00 -1.76 12.95
N GLU A 159 -0.83 -1.77 13.58
CA GLU A 159 -0.27 -0.58 14.22
C GLU A 159 0.20 0.45 13.19
N GLU A 160 0.90 0.02 12.14
CA GLU A 160 1.29 0.90 11.02
C GLU A 160 0.07 1.57 10.37
N SER A 161 -0.98 0.80 10.10
CA SER A 161 -2.26 1.28 9.58
C SER A 161 -2.92 2.33 10.48
N ARG A 162 -2.90 2.14 11.80
CA ARG A 162 -3.41 3.13 12.77
C ARG A 162 -2.57 4.39 12.82
N GLU A 163 -1.25 4.25 12.81
CA GLU A 163 -0.35 5.40 12.80
C GLU A 163 -0.54 6.26 11.56
N ASP A 164 -0.63 5.65 10.38
CA ASP A 164 -0.84 6.37 9.13
C ASP A 164 -2.22 7.04 9.08
N ALA A 165 -3.28 6.34 9.52
CA ALA A 165 -4.60 6.95 9.67
C ALA A 165 -4.58 8.14 10.66
N ALA A 166 -3.84 8.05 11.77
CA ALA A 166 -3.69 9.15 12.71
C ALA A 166 -2.94 10.35 12.10
N LYS A 167 -1.88 10.11 11.31
CA LYS A 167 -1.16 11.17 10.58
C LYS A 167 -2.04 11.84 9.54
N ILE A 168 -2.85 11.08 8.78
CA ILE A 168 -3.82 11.63 7.83
C ILE A 168 -4.85 12.50 8.56
N LYS A 169 -5.38 12.02 9.70
CA LYS A 169 -6.33 12.79 10.51
C LYS A 169 -5.72 14.09 11.05
N ALA A 170 -4.44 14.05 11.41
CA ALA A 170 -3.66 15.22 11.81
C ALA A 170 -3.25 16.12 10.63
N ARG A 171 -3.47 15.67 9.38
CA ARG A 171 -3.05 16.29 8.12
C ARG A 171 -1.53 16.34 7.92
N ASP A 172 -0.80 15.48 8.61
CA ASP A 172 0.66 15.32 8.53
C ASP A 172 1.08 14.31 7.44
N MET A 173 0.13 13.61 6.82
CA MET A 173 0.32 12.63 5.77
C MET A 173 -0.80 12.73 4.73
N LEU A 174 -0.48 12.51 3.45
CA LEU A 174 -1.49 12.50 2.38
C LEU A 174 -2.19 11.14 2.29
N PRO A 175 -3.50 11.10 1.95
CA PRO A 175 -4.21 9.83 1.73
C PRO A 175 -3.55 8.95 0.64
N SER A 176 -3.01 9.57 -0.41
CA SER A 176 -2.29 8.88 -1.49
C SER A 176 -1.00 8.19 -1.01
N GLU A 177 -0.36 8.70 0.04
CA GLU A 177 0.82 8.06 0.64
C GLU A 177 0.41 6.78 1.38
N TYR A 178 -0.73 6.80 2.08
CA TYR A 178 -1.24 5.61 2.75
C TYR A 178 -1.62 4.54 1.72
N LEU A 179 -2.32 4.94 0.65
CA LEU A 179 -2.65 4.02 -0.44
C LEU A 179 -1.38 3.43 -1.06
N LYS A 180 -0.33 4.23 -1.25
CA LYS A 180 0.98 3.74 -1.74
C LYS A 180 1.62 2.75 -0.77
N ASN A 181 1.59 3.03 0.53
CA ASN A 181 2.12 2.15 1.58
C ASN A 181 1.36 0.81 1.61
N ASN A 182 0.03 0.85 1.42
CA ASN A 182 -0.84 -0.33 1.38
C ASN A 182 -0.94 -0.96 -0.03
N GLY A 183 0.09 -0.79 -0.87
CA GLY A 183 0.19 -1.44 -2.18
C GLY A 183 -0.85 -1.01 -3.22
N GLY A 184 -1.54 0.11 -2.99
CA GLY A 184 -2.60 0.65 -3.82
C GLY A 184 -4.00 0.15 -3.47
N TYR A 185 -4.18 -0.53 -2.35
CA TYR A 185 -5.46 -1.13 -1.96
C TYR A 185 -6.09 -0.40 -0.78
N PHE A 186 -7.41 -0.47 -0.72
CA PHE A 186 -8.20 -0.17 0.46
C PHE A 186 -9.38 -1.13 0.50
N MET A 187 -9.53 -1.85 1.61
CA MET A 187 -10.45 -2.97 1.74
C MET A 187 -11.80 -2.50 2.30
N GLU A 188 -12.87 -3.22 1.96
CA GLU A 188 -14.22 -2.87 2.43
C GLU A 188 -14.35 -2.98 3.97
N ASP A 189 -13.63 -3.90 4.59
CA ASP A 189 -13.59 -4.07 6.04
C ASP A 189 -12.76 -3.02 6.78
N GLU A 190 -11.93 -2.25 6.08
CA GLU A 190 -11.26 -1.09 6.64
C GLU A 190 -12.23 0.09 6.88
N VAL A 191 -13.48 -0.06 6.44
CA VAL A 191 -14.59 0.82 6.80
C VAL A 191 -15.43 0.16 7.88
N LYS A 192 -15.70 0.91 8.95
CA LYS A 192 -16.64 0.51 10.01
C LYS A 192 -18.00 0.14 9.40
N GLU A 193 -18.59 -0.92 9.92
CA GLU A 193 -19.86 -1.49 9.46
C GLU A 193 -20.96 -0.42 9.29
N SER A 194 -21.04 0.55 10.20
CA SER A 194 -22.03 1.63 10.18
C SER A 194 -21.99 2.53 8.94
N ALA A 195 -20.86 2.58 8.22
CA ALA A 195 -20.70 3.41 7.02
C ALA A 195 -20.37 2.61 5.76
N ARG A 196 -20.08 1.31 5.88
CA ARG A 196 -19.61 0.45 4.77
C ARG A 196 -20.53 0.50 3.54
N ARG A 197 -21.85 0.35 3.74
CA ARG A 197 -22.84 0.43 2.66
C ARG A 197 -22.75 1.75 1.91
N PHE A 198 -22.73 2.86 2.64
CA PHE A 198 -22.63 4.19 2.03
C PHE A 198 -21.35 4.35 1.22
N VAL A 199 -20.19 4.03 1.83
CA VAL A 199 -18.90 4.24 1.17
C VAL A 199 -18.84 3.44 -0.12
N LYS A 200 -19.28 2.17 -0.11
CA LYS A 200 -19.33 1.32 -1.30
C LYS A 200 -20.25 1.88 -2.39
N GLU A 201 -21.52 2.13 -2.06
CA GLU A 201 -22.51 2.62 -3.03
C GLU A 201 -22.14 4.01 -3.58
N TYR A 202 -21.58 4.89 -2.76
CA TYR A 202 -21.17 6.21 -3.20
C TYR A 202 -19.94 6.14 -4.10
N TYR A 203 -18.93 5.35 -3.73
CA TYR A 203 -17.72 5.15 -4.52
C TYR A 203 -18.01 4.54 -5.90
N GLU A 204 -18.81 3.47 -5.94
CA GLU A 204 -19.22 2.79 -7.19
C GLU A 204 -20.21 3.62 -8.02
N GLY A 205 -20.91 4.55 -7.38
CA GLY A 205 -21.93 5.40 -7.98
C GLY A 205 -21.45 6.82 -8.29
N ALA A 206 -21.96 7.78 -7.52
CA ALA A 206 -21.89 9.21 -7.85
C ALA A 206 -20.51 9.85 -7.60
N TYR A 207 -19.68 9.26 -6.73
CA TYR A 207 -18.46 9.89 -6.25
C TYR A 207 -17.51 10.30 -7.38
N ARG A 208 -17.26 9.42 -8.37
CA ARG A 208 -16.39 9.74 -9.50
C ARG A 208 -16.88 10.95 -10.31
N GLU A 209 -18.19 11.05 -10.52
CA GLU A 209 -18.79 12.18 -11.23
C GLU A 209 -18.66 13.48 -10.43
N ASP A 210 -18.82 13.40 -9.10
CA ASP A 210 -18.66 14.54 -8.20
C ASP A 210 -17.21 15.05 -8.19
N VAL A 211 -16.21 14.14 -8.12
CA VAL A 211 -14.79 14.53 -8.20
C VAL A 211 -14.47 15.15 -9.56
N ILE A 212 -14.94 14.58 -10.67
CA ILE A 212 -14.73 15.13 -12.02
C ILE A 212 -15.31 16.55 -12.12
N LYS A 213 -16.53 16.74 -11.62
CA LYS A 213 -17.20 18.03 -11.64
C LYS A 213 -16.45 19.04 -10.78
N PHE A 214 -16.03 18.66 -9.58
CA PHE A 214 -15.25 19.50 -8.69
C PHE A 214 -13.91 19.92 -9.33
N ALA A 215 -13.16 18.97 -9.88
CA ALA A 215 -11.90 19.23 -10.57
C ALA A 215 -12.06 20.26 -11.70
N LYS A 216 -13.12 20.10 -12.50
CA LYS A 216 -13.43 21.01 -13.60
C LYS A 216 -13.84 22.41 -13.09
N ASP A 217 -14.79 22.46 -12.17
CA ASP A 217 -15.42 23.72 -11.75
C ASP A 217 -14.56 24.55 -10.79
N LYS A 218 -13.72 23.90 -9.98
CA LYS A 218 -12.91 24.54 -8.93
C LYS A 218 -11.43 24.60 -9.25
N LEU A 219 -10.88 23.54 -9.82
CA LEU A 219 -9.44 23.42 -10.07
C LEU A 219 -9.07 23.77 -11.52
N ASN A 220 -10.06 23.86 -12.41
CA ASN A 220 -9.85 23.98 -13.85
C ASN A 220 -8.90 22.89 -14.38
N ALA A 221 -9.11 21.65 -13.89
CA ALA A 221 -8.27 20.49 -14.17
C ALA A 221 -9.11 19.28 -14.59
N GLU A 222 -8.45 18.29 -15.19
CA GLU A 222 -9.03 16.96 -15.45
C GLU A 222 -8.73 16.05 -14.24
N LEU A 223 -9.59 15.04 -13.98
CA LEU A 223 -9.31 14.00 -12.99
C LEU A 223 -7.91 13.41 -13.24
N TYR A 224 -7.16 13.07 -12.19
CA TYR A 224 -5.76 12.62 -12.28
C TYR A 224 -4.75 13.66 -12.80
N GLY A 225 -5.17 14.92 -12.98
CA GLY A 225 -4.35 16.01 -13.51
C GLY A 225 -3.99 17.11 -12.51
N PHE A 226 -4.25 16.88 -11.22
CA PHE A 226 -4.01 17.83 -10.14
C PHE A 226 -3.59 17.06 -8.90
N PRO A 227 -2.73 17.59 -8.01
CA PRO A 227 -2.40 16.96 -6.74
C PRO A 227 -3.54 17.09 -5.74
N PHE A 228 -3.70 16.11 -4.85
CA PHE A 228 -4.45 16.30 -3.61
C PHE A 228 -3.91 17.51 -2.81
N ARG A 229 -4.83 18.31 -2.28
CA ARG A 229 -4.55 19.38 -1.32
C ARG A 229 -5.64 19.40 -0.25
N TRP A 230 -5.25 19.68 0.99
CA TRP A 230 -6.19 19.73 2.11
C TRP A 230 -7.25 20.82 1.95
N GLU A 231 -6.91 21.95 1.33
CA GLU A 231 -7.86 23.03 1.05
C GLU A 231 -8.92 22.61 0.03
N ASP A 232 -8.52 21.84 -0.99
CA ASP A 232 -9.43 21.31 -2.00
C ASP A 232 -10.33 20.23 -1.40
N TYR A 233 -9.77 19.38 -0.52
CA TYR A 233 -10.54 18.44 0.27
C TYR A 233 -11.57 19.15 1.17
N ASP A 234 -11.20 20.22 1.88
CA ASP A 234 -12.13 20.97 2.73
C ASP A 234 -13.28 21.59 1.93
N ALA A 235 -13.03 21.97 0.68
CA ALA A 235 -14.08 22.42 -0.24
C ALA A 235 -14.94 21.27 -0.78
N PHE A 236 -14.33 20.11 -1.07
CA PHE A 236 -15.01 18.96 -1.66
C PHE A 236 -15.84 18.17 -0.63
N LYS A 237 -15.39 18.05 0.62
CA LYS A 237 -16.00 17.18 1.63
C LYS A 237 -17.47 17.49 1.92
N VAL A 238 -17.92 18.71 1.64
CA VAL A 238 -19.33 19.11 1.73
C VAL A 238 -20.20 18.25 0.81
N HIS A 239 -19.73 17.88 -0.38
CA HIS A 239 -20.45 16.97 -1.29
C HIS A 239 -20.56 15.56 -0.72
N ILE A 240 -19.50 15.07 -0.06
CA ILE A 240 -19.51 13.76 0.60
C ILE A 240 -20.47 13.78 1.79
N ASP A 241 -20.45 14.83 2.61
CA ASP A 241 -21.38 15.02 3.73
C ASP A 241 -22.84 15.03 3.23
N GLU A 242 -23.16 15.79 2.17
CA GLU A 242 -24.49 15.81 1.55
C GLU A 242 -24.91 14.46 0.96
N ALA A 243 -23.97 13.67 0.44
CA ALA A 243 -24.24 12.31 -0.01
C ALA A 243 -24.50 11.39 1.19
N PHE A 244 -23.70 11.49 2.25
CA PHE A 244 -23.85 10.68 3.46
C PHE A 244 -25.19 10.91 4.15
N GLU A 245 -25.67 12.15 4.21
CA GLU A 245 -27.00 12.46 4.76
C GLU A 245 -28.15 11.87 3.90
N ARG A 246 -27.95 11.71 2.59
CA ARG A 246 -28.95 11.16 1.67
C ARG A 246 -29.01 9.64 1.66
N TYR A 247 -27.86 8.97 1.79
CA TYR A 247 -27.70 7.52 1.61
C TYR A 247 -27.31 6.76 2.89
N GLY A 248 -26.76 7.45 3.89
CA GLY A 248 -26.25 6.88 5.15
C GLY A 248 -27.30 6.67 6.25
N GLY A 249 -28.59 6.74 5.91
CA GLY A 249 -29.73 6.47 6.80
C GLY A 249 -30.27 5.04 6.71
#